data_AF-A0A4Y2EFI3-F1
#
_entry.id   AF-A0A4Y2EFI3-F1
#
_cell.length_a   1.000
_cell.length_b   1.000
_cell.length_c   1.000
_cell.angle_alpha   90.00
_cell.angle_beta   90.00
_cell.angle_gamma   90.00
#
_symmetry.space_group_name_H-M   'P 1'
#
loop_
_entity.id
_entity.type
_entity.pdbx_description
1 polymer ?
#
loop_
_entity_poly.entity_id
_entity_poly.type
_entity_poly.pdbx_seq_one_letter_code
_entity_poly.pdbx_strand_id
1 'polypeptide(L)'
;MEWNLIQHPPYSPDMAPSDFYLFSHLQLHLDGTILNSNEEVINEVHLFLDSRTPQFFTEGIEKLPKRWQTIVDLNGDYYPH
;
A
#
# COMPACT_ATOMS: atom_id res chain seq x y z
N MET A 1 -17.03 -3.50 19.68
CA MET A 1 -15.67 -3.47 19.12
C MET A 1 -15.15 -2.07 19.32
N GLU A 2 -14.11 -1.92 20.12
CA GLU A 2 -13.38 -0.64 20.25
C GLU A 2 -12.17 -0.71 19.32
N TRP A 3 -11.99 0.33 18.50
CA TRP A 3 -10.86 0.44 17.59
C TRP A 3 -9.79 1.32 18.21
N ASN A 4 -8.53 0.85 18.19
CA ASN A 4 -7.40 1.68 18.54
C ASN A 4 -6.95 2.45 17.29
N LEU A 5 -7.09 3.78 17.32
CA LEU A 5 -6.63 4.63 16.23
C LEU A 5 -5.11 4.81 16.31
N ILE A 6 -4.41 4.44 15.24
CA ILE A 6 -2.97 4.68 15.10
C ILE A 6 -2.76 6.11 14.62
N GLN A 7 -1.85 6.85 15.26
CA GLN A 7 -1.48 8.19 14.80
C GLN A 7 -0.75 8.10 13.46
N HIS A 8 -1.19 8.90 12.49
CA HIS A 8 -0.59 8.98 11.17
C HIS A 8 -0.16 10.43 10.89
N PRO A 9 1.14 10.68 10.65
CA PRO A 9 1.62 12.03 10.35
C PRO A 9 1.08 12.53 9.00
N PRO A 10 0.94 13.86 8.83
CA PRO A 10 0.48 14.44 7.57
C PRO A 10 1.49 14.15 6.45
N TYR A 11 0.98 13.97 5.22
CA TYR A 11 1.79 13.77 4.01
C TYR A 11 2.79 12.61 4.06
N SER A 12 2.47 11.53 4.79
CA SER A 12 3.36 10.37 4.96
C SER A 12 2.81 9.10 4.27
N PRO A 13 2.61 9.09 2.94
CA PRO A 13 2.18 7.89 2.22
C PRO A 13 3.21 6.76 2.34
N ASP A 14 4.46 7.10 2.63
CA ASP A 14 5.51 6.14 2.95
C ASP A 14 5.33 5.43 4.31
N MET A 15 4.39 5.89 5.15
CA MET A 15 3.99 5.20 6.38
C MET A 15 2.68 4.42 6.24
N ALA A 16 2.01 4.47 5.08
CA ALA A 16 0.74 3.82 4.83
C ALA A 16 0.92 2.55 3.95
N PRO A 17 0.66 1.33 4.47
CA PRO A 17 0.81 0.08 3.69
C PRO A 17 -0.06 0.06 2.44
N SER A 18 -1.22 0.71 2.50
CA SER A 18 -2.10 0.88 1.33
C SER A 18 -1.36 1.58 0.19
N ASP A 19 -0.66 2.67 0.47
CA ASP A 19 0.03 3.47 -0.56
C ASP A 19 1.31 2.80 -1.03
N PHE A 20 2.24 2.52 -0.11
CA PHE A 20 3.58 2.07 -0.50
C PHE A 20 3.67 0.62 -0.93
N TYR A 21 2.65 -0.18 -0.62
CA TYR A 21 2.66 -1.61 -0.90
C TYR A 21 1.49 -2.02 -1.77
N LEU A 22 0.24 -1.91 -1.28
CA LEU A 22 -0.92 -2.43 -1.99
C LEU A 22 -1.15 -1.70 -3.32
N PHE A 23 -1.29 -0.38 -3.29
CA PHE A 23 -1.53 0.45 -4.47
C PHE A 23 -0.30 0.52 -5.36
N SER A 24 0.91 0.47 -4.80
CA SER A 24 2.13 0.34 -5.60
C SER A 24 2.12 -0.92 -6.47
N HIS A 25 1.71 -2.08 -5.92
CA HIS A 25 1.58 -3.32 -6.72
C HIS A 25 0.38 -3.29 -7.67
N LEU A 26 -0.74 -2.67 -7.27
CA LEU A 26 -1.90 -2.52 -8.13
C LEU A 26 -1.56 -1.62 -9.34
N GLN A 27 -0.85 -0.51 -9.13
CA GLN A 27 -0.39 0.37 -10.21
C GLN A 27 0.50 -0.40 -11.20
N LEU A 28 1.45 -1.20 -10.69
CA LEU A 28 2.28 -2.06 -11.55
C LEU A 28 1.46 -3.11 -12.32
N HIS A 29 0.40 -3.64 -11.72
CA HIS A 29 -0.49 -4.59 -12.39
C HIS A 29 -1.32 -3.93 -13.50
N LEU A 30 -1.76 -2.69 -13.27
CA LEU A 30 -2.56 -1.93 -14.23
C LEU A 30 -1.72 -1.20 -15.29
N ASP A 31 -0.40 -1.12 -15.11
CA ASP A 31 0.48 -0.37 -15.99
C ASP A 31 0.35 -0.84 -17.45
N GLY A 32 0.17 0.12 -18.36
CA GLY A 32 -0.06 -0.14 -19.78
C GLY A 32 -1.43 -0.74 -20.16
N THR A 33 -2.31 -1.03 -19.19
CA THR A 33 -3.65 -1.55 -19.46
C THR A 33 -4.62 -0.43 -19.82
N ILE A 34 -5.40 -0.61 -20.90
CA ILE A 34 -6.48 0.32 -21.28
C ILE A 34 -7.82 -0.28 -20.83
N LEU A 35 -8.48 0.41 -19.89
CA LEU A 35 -9.80 0.05 -19.37
C LEU A 35 -10.81 1.10 -19.84
N ASN A 36 -11.88 0.65 -20.49
CA ASN A 36 -12.82 1.50 -21.22
C ASN A 36 -14.10 1.80 -20.42
N SER A 37 -14.26 1.20 -19.25
CA SER A 37 -15.42 1.40 -18.39
C SER A 37 -15.08 1.25 -16.91
N ASN A 38 -15.92 1.82 -16.05
CA ASN A 38 -15.79 1.61 -14.61
C ASN A 38 -15.98 0.14 -14.21
N GLU A 39 -16.78 -0.63 -14.96
CA GLU A 39 -16.98 -2.05 -14.71
C GLU A 39 -15.70 -2.85 -14.98
N GLU A 40 -14.97 -2.53 -16.04
CA GLU A 40 -13.64 -3.09 -16.31
C GLU A 40 -12.65 -2.76 -15.19
N VAL A 41 -12.63 -1.52 -14.70
CA VAL A 41 -11.78 -1.12 -13.56
C VAL A 41 -12.10 -1.90 -12.29
N ILE A 42 -13.39 -2.01 -11.95
CA ILE A 42 -13.83 -2.75 -10.76
C ILE A 42 -13.44 -4.22 -10.87
N ASN A 43 -13.67 -4.85 -12.03
CA ASN A 43 -13.34 -6.25 -12.26
C ASN A 43 -11.83 -6.51 -12.19
N GLU A 44 -11.00 -5.68 -12.81
CA GLU A 44 -9.53 -5.83 -12.72
C GLU A 44 -9.00 -5.65 -11.30
N VAL A 45 -9.55 -4.70 -10.53
CA VAL A 45 -9.18 -4.54 -9.11
C VAL A 45 -9.58 -5.77 -8.29
N HIS A 46 -10.76 -6.34 -8.53
CA HIS A 46 -11.17 -7.59 -7.87
C HIS A 46 -10.26 -8.76 -8.24
N LEU A 47 -9.96 -8.96 -9.53
CA LEU A 47 -9.04 -9.99 -9.99
C LEU A 47 -7.65 -9.82 -9.36
N PHE A 48 -7.13 -8.60 -9.29
CA PHE A 48 -5.88 -8.31 -8.63
C PHE A 48 -5.90 -8.73 -7.17
N LEU A 49 -6.92 -8.33 -6.40
CA LEU A 49 -7.03 -8.62 -4.97
C LEU A 49 -7.21 -10.13 -4.70
N ASP A 50 -8.08 -10.79 -5.46
CA ASP A 50 -8.38 -12.23 -5.34
C ASP A 50 -7.18 -13.11 -5.73
N SER A 51 -6.30 -12.60 -6.60
CA SER A 51 -5.05 -13.29 -6.97
C SER A 51 -3.96 -13.24 -5.88
N ARG A 52 -4.10 -12.38 -4.86
CA ARG A 52 -3.08 -12.23 -3.82
C ARG A 52 -3.26 -13.28 -2.72
N THR A 53 -2.14 -13.87 -2.30
CA THR A 53 -2.13 -14.77 -1.14
C THR A 53 -2.29 -13.97 0.15
N PRO A 54 -2.76 -14.59 1.26
CA PRO A 54 -2.73 -13.96 2.58
C PRO A 54 -1.34 -13.42 2.95
N GLN A 55 -0.29 -14.15 2.54
CA GLN A 55 1.10 -13.76 2.76
C GLN A 55 1.45 -12.41 2.11
N PHE A 56 0.93 -12.12 0.92
CA PHE A 56 1.14 -10.82 0.27
C PHE A 56 0.68 -9.66 1.17
N PHE A 57 -0.51 -9.76 1.76
CA PHE A 57 -1.04 -8.72 2.64
C PHE A 57 -0.24 -8.63 3.95
N THR A 58 0.12 -9.76 4.54
CA THR A 58 0.97 -9.82 5.74
C THR A 58 2.31 -9.12 5.50
N GLU A 59 2.97 -9.37 4.36
CA GLU A 59 4.26 -8.74 4.02
C GLU A 59 4.17 -7.22 3.94
N GLY A 60 3.07 -6.66 3.43
CA GLY A 60 2.84 -5.22 3.40
C GLY A 60 2.82 -4.60 4.80
N ILE A 61 2.16 -5.27 5.75
CA ILE A 61 2.08 -4.84 7.15
C ILE A 61 3.42 -5.04 7.86
N GLU A 62 4.08 -6.18 7.66
CA GLU A 62 5.37 -6.52 8.30
C GLU A 62 6.52 -5.62 7.85
N LYS A 63 6.38 -4.89 6.74
CA LYS A 63 7.35 -3.86 6.32
C LYS A 63 7.29 -2.59 7.17
N LEU A 64 6.18 -2.32 7.88
CA LEU A 64 6.00 -1.09 8.66
C LEU A 64 7.10 -0.82 9.68
N PRO A 65 7.49 -1.77 10.57
CA PRO A 65 8.47 -1.49 11.61
C PRO A 65 9.81 -1.02 11.04
N LYS A 66 10.29 -1.66 9.97
CA LYS A 66 11.53 -1.26 9.30
C LYS A 66 11.39 0.12 8.66
N ARG A 67 10.24 0.41 8.05
CA ARG A 67 9.97 1.70 7.41
C ARG A 67 9.93 2.84 8.41
N TRP A 68 9.20 2.66 9.51
CA TRP A 68 9.15 3.62 10.61
C TRP A 68 10.52 3.87 11.22
N GLN A 69 11.31 2.81 11.46
CA GLN A 69 12.66 2.98 11.98
C GLN A 69 13.53 3.81 11.02
N THR A 70 13.45 3.55 9.72
CA THR A 70 14.21 4.31 8.72
C THR A 70 13.81 5.79 8.71
N ILE A 71 12.51 6.10 8.80
CA ILE A 71 12.02 7.49 8.87
C ILE A 71 12.55 8.18 10.13
N VAL A 72 12.57 7.48 11.27
CA VAL A 72 13.17 8.00 12.51
C VAL A 72 14.67 8.27 12.32
N ASP A 73 15.41 7.33 11.72
CA ASP A 73 16.85 7.48 11.45
C ASP A 73 17.16 8.64 10.49
N LEU A 74 16.20 8.99 9.63
CA LEU A 74 16.25 10.15 8.73
C LEU A 74 15.70 11.44 9.35
N ASN A 75 15.49 11.48 10.67
CA ASN A 75 14.92 12.62 11.39
C ASN A 75 13.56 13.09 10.87
N GLY A 76 12.73 12.15 10.41
CA GLY A 76 11.40 12.42 9.86
C GLY A 76 11.38 12.81 8.38
N ASP A 77 12.51 12.73 7.68
CA ASP A 77 12.55 12.86 6.22
C ASP A 77 11.98 11.60 5.54
N TYR A 78 11.63 11.72 4.26
CA TYR A 78 10.93 10.68 3.51
C TYR A 78 11.72 9.37 3.40
N TYR A 79 10.99 8.25 3.41
CA TYR A 79 11.57 6.94 3.16
C TYR A 79 12.17 6.87 1.74
N PRO A 80 13.43 6.42 1.57
CA PRO A 80 14.08 6.36 0.26
C PRO A 80 13.38 5.38 -0.69
N HIS A 81 13.17 5.79 -1.93
CA HIS A 81 12.63 4.94 -3.01
C HIS A 81 13.68 4.01 -3.60
#